data_AF-A0A662W6V5-F1
#
_entry.id   AF-A0A662W6V5-F1
#
_cell.length_a   1.000
_cell.length_b   1.000
_cell.length_c   1.000
_cell.angle_alpha   90.00
_cell.angle_beta   90.00
_cell.angle_gamma   90.00
#
_symmetry.space_group_name_H-M   'P 1'
#
loop_
_entity.id
_entity.type
_entity.pdbx_description
1 polymer ?
#
loop_
_entity_poly.entity_id
_entity_poly.type
_entity_poly.pdbx_seq_one_letter_code
_entity_poly.pdbx_strand_id
1 'polypeptide(L)'
;MFPQKFVKDGKKYIKFRVGEKEIEAELAPIELVRRIASVYKVEKVIGGGISVQKEVKVNEPCKFNGHVTLDTPGKYRLEIHVIDDQTQTDLGHFKSGVFEVYEETEIVTYSEIKQRIEEIFGDRQKNCDYHFEDEKYYRANVDALVQQIKNYGIPEIGYEYPWFDCGDFSFAAMGVWHLNRDLARQACFIAWVYWEQQGKIYAHALNAAFDTDFKFIEPQTAEVFAPPENWNLIVLMG
;
A
#
# COMPACT_ATOMS: atom_id res chain seq x y z
N MET A 1 -9.10 16.12 -20.30
CA MET A 1 -8.85 17.42 -19.66
C MET A 1 -8.32 17.09 -18.29
N PHE A 2 -7.08 17.49 -17.95
CA PHE A 2 -6.58 17.27 -16.61
C PHE A 2 -7.44 18.02 -15.59
N PRO A 3 -7.69 17.43 -14.41
CA PRO A 3 -8.53 18.09 -13.43
C PRO A 3 -7.97 19.45 -12.99
N GLN A 4 -8.85 20.44 -12.82
CA GLN A 4 -8.50 21.83 -12.50
C GLN A 4 -9.10 22.26 -11.17
N LYS A 5 -8.28 22.81 -10.28
CA LYS A 5 -8.72 23.25 -8.94
C LYS A 5 -9.20 24.71 -8.96
N PHE A 6 -10.19 25.03 -8.15
CA PHE A 6 -10.73 26.39 -8.01
C PHE A 6 -11.41 26.62 -6.65
N VAL A 7 -11.66 27.88 -6.30
CA VAL A 7 -12.37 28.30 -5.07
C VAL A 7 -13.75 28.85 -5.42
N LYS A 8 -14.77 28.43 -4.67
CA LYS A 8 -16.15 28.90 -4.80
C LYS A 8 -16.80 28.94 -3.42
N ASP A 9 -17.35 30.09 -3.03
CA ASP A 9 -18.04 30.30 -1.74
C ASP A 9 -17.22 29.89 -0.50
N GLY A 10 -15.90 30.16 -0.53
CA GLY A 10 -14.97 29.81 0.55
C GLY A 10 -14.66 28.31 0.66
N LYS A 11 -15.20 27.48 -0.23
CA LYS A 11 -14.92 26.04 -0.33
C LYS A 11 -14.06 25.73 -1.56
N LYS A 12 -13.36 24.61 -1.49
CA LYS A 12 -12.34 24.21 -2.47
C LYS A 12 -12.92 23.13 -3.37
N TYR A 13 -12.77 23.30 -4.68
CA TYR A 13 -13.33 22.38 -5.66
C TYR A 13 -12.29 21.96 -6.69
N ILE A 14 -12.61 20.87 -7.36
CA ILE A 14 -11.92 20.35 -8.52
C ILE A 14 -12.93 20.08 -9.63
N LYS A 15 -12.56 20.51 -10.83
CA LYS A 15 -13.33 20.37 -12.07
C LYS A 15 -12.65 19.35 -12.95
N PHE A 16 -13.40 18.34 -13.41
CA PHE A 16 -12.88 17.31 -14.31
C PHE A 16 -13.99 16.81 -15.24
N ARG A 17 -13.62 16.01 -16.24
CA ARG A 17 -14.59 15.40 -17.17
C ARG A 17 -14.76 13.92 -16.88
N VAL A 18 -16.00 13.45 -16.90
CA VAL A 18 -16.36 12.03 -16.87
C VAL A 18 -17.21 11.75 -18.10
N GLY A 19 -16.60 11.11 -19.10
CA GLY A 19 -17.18 11.03 -20.44
C GLY A 19 -17.38 12.44 -21.02
N GLU A 20 -18.61 12.76 -21.40
CA GLU A 20 -18.95 14.08 -21.95
C GLU A 20 -19.27 15.14 -20.87
N LYS A 21 -19.53 14.71 -19.63
CA LYS A 21 -20.01 15.58 -18.54
C LYS A 21 -18.84 16.25 -17.82
N GLU A 22 -19.01 17.53 -17.50
CA GLU A 22 -18.14 18.25 -16.57
C GLU A 22 -18.70 18.10 -15.14
N ILE A 23 -17.82 17.73 -14.20
CA ILE A 23 -18.16 17.54 -12.79
C ILE A 23 -17.37 18.54 -11.95
N GLU A 24 -18.05 19.21 -11.02
CA GLU A 24 -17.44 20.00 -9.94
C GLU A 24 -17.58 19.22 -8.64
N ALA A 25 -16.46 18.80 -8.05
CA ALA A 25 -16.41 18.08 -6.78
C ALA A 25 -15.70 18.91 -5.72
N GLU A 26 -16.17 18.89 -4.48
CA GLU A 26 -15.45 19.54 -3.37
C GLU A 26 -14.21 18.73 -2.98
N LEU A 27 -13.08 19.37 -2.70
CA LEU A 27 -11.92 18.66 -2.19
C LEU A 27 -12.23 18.10 -0.80
N ALA A 28 -11.97 16.82 -0.60
CA ALA A 28 -12.25 16.15 0.66
C ALA A 28 -11.35 16.69 1.79
N PRO A 29 -11.92 17.03 2.96
CA PRO A 29 -11.11 17.36 4.13
C PRO A 29 -10.37 16.12 4.65
N ILE A 30 -9.17 16.31 5.20
CA ILE A 30 -8.31 15.19 5.64
C ILE A 30 -8.96 14.32 6.73
N GLU A 31 -9.80 14.91 7.58
CA GLU A 31 -10.54 14.19 8.62
C GLU A 31 -11.56 13.21 8.03
N LEU A 32 -12.16 13.55 6.88
CA LEU A 32 -13.05 12.64 6.17
C LEU A 32 -12.27 11.46 5.60
N VAL A 33 -11.10 11.71 5.00
CA VAL A 33 -10.25 10.66 4.44
C VAL A 33 -9.77 9.70 5.52
N ARG A 34 -9.26 10.21 6.65
CA ARG A 34 -8.85 9.41 7.82
C ARG A 34 -9.96 8.49 8.32
N ARG A 35 -11.19 9.01 8.41
CA ARG A 35 -12.34 8.22 8.87
C ARG A 35 -12.70 7.10 7.89
N ILE A 36 -12.53 7.31 6.58
CA ILE A 36 -12.76 6.27 5.58
C ILE A 36 -11.64 5.23 5.67
N ALA A 37 -10.37 5.67 5.69
CA ALA A 37 -9.21 4.78 5.76
C ALA A 37 -9.26 3.81 6.95
N SER A 38 -9.73 4.26 8.11
CA SER A 38 -9.84 3.41 9.30
C SER A 38 -10.85 2.27 9.17
N VAL A 39 -11.87 2.40 8.33
CA VAL A 39 -12.88 1.36 8.07
C VAL A 39 -12.34 0.27 7.14
N TYR A 40 -11.45 0.64 6.23
CA TYR A 40 -10.92 -0.24 5.17
C TYR A 40 -9.48 -0.70 5.44
N LYS A 41 -9.07 -0.70 6.71
CA LYS A 41 -7.73 -1.08 7.13
C LYS A 41 -7.52 -2.59 6.98
N VAL A 42 -6.40 -2.97 6.37
CA VAL A 42 -6.01 -4.38 6.18
C VAL A 42 -5.21 -4.86 7.41
N GLU A 43 -5.66 -5.92 8.08
CA GLU A 43 -4.93 -6.58 9.18
C GLU A 43 -4.01 -7.69 8.66
N LYS A 44 -2.84 -7.88 9.29
CA LYS A 44 -1.79 -8.85 8.89
C LYS A 44 -1.94 -10.15 9.70
N VAL A 45 -1.89 -11.32 9.05
CA VAL A 45 -1.99 -12.66 9.68
C VAL A 45 -0.63 -13.39 9.56
N ILE A 46 -0.23 -14.15 10.59
CA ILE A 46 1.01 -14.97 10.62
C ILE A 46 0.64 -16.42 11.02
N GLY A 47 1.16 -17.45 10.34
CA GLY A 47 0.97 -18.86 10.69
C GLY A 47 2.16 -19.77 10.36
N GLY A 48 2.39 -20.84 11.15
CA GLY A 48 3.44 -21.83 10.92
C GLY A 48 3.33 -23.07 11.82
N GLY A 49 3.96 -24.19 11.44
CA GLY A 49 3.94 -25.47 12.17
C GLY A 49 5.28 -26.21 12.16
N ILE A 50 5.64 -26.81 13.30
CA ILE A 50 6.87 -27.59 13.48
C ILE A 50 6.49 -29.05 13.74
N SER A 51 7.12 -30.00 13.04
CA SER A 51 7.03 -31.43 13.35
C SER A 51 8.29 -31.91 14.05
N VAL A 52 8.14 -32.58 15.19
CA VAL A 52 9.24 -33.14 15.98
C VAL A 52 9.16 -34.67 15.93
N GLN A 53 10.31 -35.36 15.89
CA GLN A 53 10.33 -36.82 16.13
C GLN A 53 9.77 -37.12 17.52
N LYS A 54 8.85 -38.09 17.61
CA LYS A 54 8.07 -38.37 18.83
C LYS A 54 8.89 -38.85 20.02
N GLU A 55 10.06 -39.43 19.79
CA GLU A 55 10.93 -39.98 20.84
C GLU A 55 12.41 -39.74 20.49
N VAL A 56 13.15 -39.17 21.43
CA VAL A 56 14.60 -38.93 21.32
C VAL A 56 15.28 -39.60 22.51
N LYS A 57 16.33 -40.39 22.26
CA LYS A 57 17.09 -41.08 23.30
C LYS A 57 18.24 -40.21 23.80
N VAL A 58 18.54 -40.33 25.09
CA VAL A 58 19.64 -39.62 25.75
C VAL A 58 20.98 -40.00 25.07
N ASN A 59 21.80 -38.98 24.77
CA ASN A 59 23.12 -39.08 24.11
C ASN A 59 23.11 -39.54 22.64
N GLU A 60 21.96 -39.57 21.97
CA GLU A 60 21.89 -39.79 20.53
C GLU A 60 21.71 -38.46 19.77
N PRO A 61 22.42 -38.22 18.66
CA PRO A 61 22.16 -37.06 17.81
C PRO A 61 20.73 -37.07 17.27
N CYS A 62 19.96 -36.03 17.58
CA CYS A 62 18.62 -35.81 17.04
C CYS A 62 18.66 -34.86 15.84
N LYS A 63 17.82 -35.12 14.82
CA LYS A 63 17.61 -34.21 13.69
C LYS A 63 16.20 -33.62 13.76
N PHE A 64 16.13 -32.29 13.74
CA PHE A 64 14.88 -31.54 13.62
C PHE A 64 14.68 -31.14 12.16
N ASN A 65 13.52 -31.47 11.58
CA ASN A 65 13.11 -31.00 10.26
C ASN A 65 11.82 -30.20 10.43
N GLY A 66 11.82 -28.97 9.95
CA GLY A 66 10.65 -28.10 9.95
C GLY A 66 10.65 -27.25 8.70
N HIS A 67 9.49 -26.71 8.36
CA HIS A 67 9.36 -25.65 7.37
C HIS A 67 8.83 -24.42 8.10
N VAL A 68 9.38 -23.27 7.75
CA VAL A 68 8.86 -21.97 8.17
C VAL A 68 8.55 -21.23 6.90
N THR A 69 7.29 -20.84 6.74
CA THR A 69 6.87 -19.95 5.66
C THR A 69 6.96 -18.53 6.20
N LEU A 70 7.62 -17.65 5.45
CA LEU A 70 7.77 -16.25 5.80
C LEU A 70 7.14 -15.40 4.70
N ASP A 71 6.07 -14.70 5.04
CA ASP A 71 5.27 -13.94 4.07
C ASP A 71 5.77 -12.49 3.92
N THR A 72 6.87 -12.14 4.60
CA THR A 72 7.46 -10.80 4.58
C THR A 72 8.94 -10.85 4.23
N PRO A 73 9.42 -10.03 3.29
CA PRO A 73 10.85 -9.80 3.11
C PRO A 73 11.45 -9.23 4.40
N GLY A 74 12.70 -9.56 4.68
CA GLY A 74 13.36 -9.07 5.89
C GLY A 74 14.56 -9.89 6.33
N LYS A 75 15.18 -9.40 7.40
CA LYS A 75 16.31 -10.06 8.05
C LYS A 75 15.80 -10.85 9.25
N TYR A 76 15.92 -12.17 9.17
CA TYR A 76 15.40 -13.08 10.17
C TYR A 76 16.53 -13.75 10.94
N ARG A 77 16.26 -13.99 12.22
CA ARG A 77 17.08 -14.85 13.08
C ARG A 77 16.22 -16.01 13.52
N LEU A 78 16.71 -17.22 13.31
CA LEU A 78 16.07 -18.42 13.86
C LEU A 78 16.69 -18.73 15.23
N GLU A 79 15.84 -18.81 16.25
CA GLU A 79 16.20 -19.24 17.61
C GLU A 79 15.39 -20.48 17.96
N ILE A 80 16.06 -21.55 18.41
CA ILE A 80 15.44 -22.82 18.82
C ILE A 80 15.44 -22.87 20.34
N HIS A 81 14.25 -23.03 20.93
CA HIS A 81 14.07 -23.13 22.38
C HIS A 81 13.74 -24.58 22.74
N VAL A 82 14.44 -25.14 23.72
CA VAL A 82 14.20 -26.51 24.20
C VAL A 82 13.67 -26.46 25.62
N ILE A 83 12.45 -26.92 25.81
CA ILE A 83 11.78 -26.94 27.12
C ILE A 83 11.54 -28.40 27.51
N ASP A 84 11.82 -28.73 28.78
CA ASP A 84 11.37 -29.97 29.38
C ASP A 84 9.87 -29.86 29.67
N ASP A 85 9.05 -30.62 28.95
CA ASP A 85 7.60 -30.57 29.08
C ASP A 85 7.08 -31.04 30.46
N GLN A 86 7.84 -31.88 31.18
CA GLN A 86 7.43 -32.36 32.50
C GLN A 86 7.67 -31.34 33.59
N THR A 87 8.81 -30.64 33.52
CA THR A 87 9.23 -29.69 34.56
C THR A 87 8.99 -28.23 34.16
N GLN A 88 8.63 -27.99 32.89
CA GLN A 88 8.55 -26.68 32.25
C GLN A 88 9.87 -25.89 32.36
N THR A 89 10.99 -26.59 32.53
CA THR A 89 12.31 -25.98 32.66
C THR A 89 12.87 -25.68 31.27
N ASP A 90 13.37 -24.46 31.08
CA ASP A 90 14.13 -24.10 29.90
C ASP A 90 15.49 -24.80 29.93
N LEU A 91 15.71 -25.72 28.99
CA LEU A 91 16.95 -26.49 28.87
C LEU A 91 17.98 -25.78 27.99
N GLY A 92 17.59 -24.72 27.28
CA GLY A 92 18.50 -23.87 26.54
C GLY A 92 17.95 -23.31 25.22
N HIS A 93 18.66 -22.28 24.75
CA HIS A 93 18.41 -21.62 23.48
C HIS A 93 19.58 -21.85 22.52
N PHE A 94 19.26 -22.29 21.31
CA PHE A 94 20.23 -22.47 20.25
C PHE A 94 19.97 -21.44 19.16
N LYS A 95 20.94 -20.55 18.96
CA LYS A 95 20.89 -19.57 17.88
C LYS A 95 21.34 -20.23 16.59
N SER A 96 20.50 -20.17 15.57
CA SER A 96 20.88 -20.47 14.19
C SER A 96 21.40 -19.19 13.51
N GLY A 97 21.91 -19.35 12.28
CA GLY A 97 22.40 -18.25 11.46
C GLY A 97 21.32 -17.19 11.19
N VAL A 98 21.80 -16.00 10.82
CA VAL A 98 20.95 -14.92 10.30
C VAL A 98 20.79 -15.13 8.80
N PHE A 99 19.56 -15.04 8.30
CA PHE A 99 19.27 -15.14 6.87
C PHE A 99 18.40 -13.96 6.43
N GLU A 100 18.56 -13.59 5.16
CA GLU A 100 17.79 -12.52 4.53
C GLU A 100 16.83 -13.16 3.54
N VAL A 101 15.55 -12.82 3.67
CA VAL A 101 14.50 -13.21 2.74
C VAL A 101 14.24 -12.03 1.83
N TYR A 102 14.46 -12.24 0.54
CA TYR A 102 14.13 -11.28 -0.51
C TYR A 102 12.83 -11.71 -1.18
N GLU A 103 12.01 -10.75 -1.55
CA GLU A 103 10.89 -10.99 -2.45
C GLU A 103 11.46 -11.33 -3.83
N GLU A 104 11.08 -12.47 -4.41
CA GLU A 104 11.23 -12.64 -5.84
C GLU A 104 10.28 -11.63 -6.47
N THR A 105 10.84 -10.56 -7.02
CA THR A 105 10.05 -9.44 -7.48
C THR A 105 9.40 -9.82 -8.80
N GLU A 106 8.17 -10.32 -8.72
CA GLU A 106 7.35 -10.58 -9.90
C GLU A 106 7.16 -9.27 -10.67
N ILE A 107 7.49 -9.31 -11.97
CA ILE A 107 7.25 -8.20 -12.90
C ILE A 107 5.79 -8.29 -13.33
N VAL A 108 5.08 -7.17 -13.22
CA VAL A 108 3.71 -7.01 -13.71
C VAL A 108 3.69 -6.03 -14.88
N THR A 109 2.86 -6.29 -15.88
CA THR A 109 2.65 -5.39 -17.01
C THR A 109 1.56 -4.36 -16.70
N TYR A 110 1.60 -3.22 -17.38
CA TYR A 110 0.51 -2.23 -17.26
C TYR A 110 -0.86 -2.82 -17.64
N SER A 111 -0.90 -3.81 -18.54
CA SER A 111 -2.13 -4.47 -18.96
C SER A 111 -2.73 -5.31 -17.83
N GLU A 112 -1.91 -6.04 -17.08
CA GLU A 112 -2.34 -6.79 -15.89
C GLU A 112 -2.84 -5.86 -14.79
N ILE A 113 -2.14 -4.74 -14.56
CA ILE A 113 -2.56 -3.72 -13.58
C ILE A 113 -3.92 -3.16 -13.99
N LYS A 114 -4.10 -2.80 -15.26
CA LYS A 114 -5.36 -2.26 -15.77
C LYS A 114 -6.50 -3.27 -15.64
N GLN A 115 -6.28 -4.53 -16.01
CA GLN A 115 -7.28 -5.59 -15.84
C GLN A 115 -7.69 -5.70 -14.37
N ARG A 116 -6.73 -5.68 -13.44
CA ARG A 116 -7.06 -5.77 -12.01
C ARG A 116 -7.83 -4.56 -11.51
N ILE A 117 -7.54 -3.36 -12.02
CA ILE A 117 -8.33 -2.15 -11.73
C ILE A 117 -9.75 -2.28 -12.30
N GLU A 118 -9.93 -2.83 -13.50
CA GLU A 118 -11.23 -3.12 -14.09
C GLU A 118 -12.04 -4.10 -13.22
N GLU A 119 -11.41 -5.13 -12.65
CA GLU A 119 -12.04 -6.08 -11.73
C GLU A 119 -12.49 -5.41 -10.42
N ILE A 120 -11.69 -4.51 -9.85
CA ILE A 120 -11.96 -3.85 -8.57
C ILE A 120 -13.00 -2.73 -8.73
N PHE A 121 -12.85 -1.89 -9.74
CA PHE A 121 -13.68 -0.70 -9.93
C PHE A 121 -14.91 -0.96 -10.80
N GLY A 122 -14.87 -1.95 -11.69
CA GLY A 122 -15.94 -2.19 -12.68
C GLY A 122 -16.20 -0.93 -13.51
N ASP A 123 -17.46 -0.50 -13.60
CA ASP A 123 -17.83 0.73 -14.32
C ASP A 123 -17.29 2.02 -13.70
N ARG A 124 -16.86 2.00 -12.43
CA ARG A 124 -16.37 3.19 -11.69
C ARG A 124 -15.04 3.73 -12.19
N GLN A 125 -14.34 2.99 -13.07
CA GLN A 125 -13.11 3.44 -13.74
C GLN A 125 -13.31 3.69 -15.24
N LYS A 126 -14.51 3.52 -15.81
CA LYS A 126 -14.71 3.52 -17.28
C LYS A 126 -14.22 4.78 -18.00
N ASN A 127 -14.14 5.90 -17.29
CA ASN A 127 -13.65 7.18 -17.81
C ASN A 127 -12.31 7.60 -17.17
N CYS A 128 -11.59 6.67 -16.55
CA CYS A 128 -10.28 6.90 -15.99
C CYS A 128 -9.27 7.19 -17.11
N ASP A 129 -8.47 8.23 -16.90
CA ASP A 129 -7.35 8.58 -17.75
C ASP A 129 -6.08 7.87 -17.25
N TYR A 130 -5.60 6.91 -18.04
CA TYR A 130 -4.44 6.07 -17.70
C TYR A 130 -3.18 6.60 -18.37
N HIS A 131 -2.17 6.94 -17.57
CA HIS A 131 -0.86 7.42 -18.04
C HIS A 131 0.25 6.56 -17.43
N PHE A 132 0.58 5.47 -18.11
CA PHE A 132 1.69 4.59 -17.73
C PHE A 132 2.92 4.94 -18.56
N GLU A 133 4.02 5.31 -17.91
CA GLU A 133 5.29 5.61 -18.58
C GLU A 133 6.05 4.34 -18.99
N ASP A 134 5.88 3.25 -18.22
CA ASP A 134 6.55 1.97 -18.45
C ASP A 134 5.58 0.86 -18.88
N GLU A 135 6.08 -0.08 -19.69
CA GLU A 135 5.31 -1.28 -20.06
C GLU A 135 5.22 -2.28 -18.88
N LYS A 136 6.25 -2.27 -18.02
CA LYS A 136 6.50 -3.29 -17.00
C LYS A 136 6.99 -2.63 -15.72
N TYR A 137 6.45 -3.11 -14.61
CA TYR A 137 6.75 -2.62 -13.28
C TYR A 137 7.12 -3.79 -12.38
N TYR A 138 7.97 -3.53 -11.40
CA TYR A 138 8.14 -4.44 -10.27
C TYR A 138 6.91 -4.35 -9.38
N ARG A 139 6.43 -5.45 -8.78
CA ARG A 139 5.40 -5.33 -7.73
C ARG A 139 5.84 -4.37 -6.62
N ALA A 140 4.88 -3.64 -6.08
CA ALA A 140 5.13 -2.67 -5.04
C ALA A 140 5.39 -3.34 -3.69
N ASN A 141 6.44 -2.91 -3.00
CA ASN A 141 6.61 -3.17 -1.58
C ASN A 141 5.97 -2.02 -0.80
N VAL A 142 4.68 -2.17 -0.50
CA VAL A 142 3.86 -1.11 0.12
C VAL A 142 4.45 -0.65 1.45
N ASP A 143 4.96 -1.57 2.27
CA ASP A 143 5.61 -1.25 3.54
C ASP A 143 6.83 -0.34 3.34
N ALA A 144 7.66 -0.62 2.32
CA ALA A 144 8.83 0.21 1.98
C ALA A 144 8.44 1.59 1.41
N LEU A 145 7.41 1.66 0.57
CA LEU A 145 6.86 2.92 0.06
C LEU A 145 6.35 3.82 1.19
N VAL A 146 5.58 3.25 2.13
CA VAL A 146 5.08 3.96 3.32
C VAL A 146 6.22 4.40 4.22
N GLN A 147 7.23 3.55 4.43
CA GLN A 147 8.38 3.91 5.24
C GLN A 147 9.18 5.05 4.61
N GLN A 148 9.31 5.07 3.28
CA GLN A 148 9.98 6.16 2.57
C GLN A 148 9.25 7.49 2.74
N ILE A 149 7.91 7.50 2.64
CA ILE A 149 7.08 8.69 2.93
C ILE A 149 7.34 9.23 4.34
N LYS A 150 7.36 8.35 5.34
CA LYS A 150 7.62 8.71 6.74
C LYS A 150 9.05 9.22 6.96
N ASN A 151 10.04 8.58 6.35
CA ASN A 151 11.45 8.98 6.49
C ASN A 151 11.72 10.39 5.96
N TYR A 152 10.97 10.84 4.97
CA TYR A 152 11.07 12.19 4.40
C TYR A 152 10.19 13.23 5.08
N GLY A 153 9.46 12.83 6.12
CA GLY A 153 8.63 13.75 6.89
C GLY A 153 7.41 14.29 6.13
N ILE A 154 6.90 13.54 5.14
CA ILE A 154 5.76 13.99 4.33
C ILE A 154 4.49 14.19 5.18
N PRO A 155 4.10 13.29 6.09
CA PRO A 155 2.91 13.48 6.94
C PRO A 155 3.00 14.70 7.88
N GLU A 156 4.22 15.16 8.17
CA GLU A 156 4.50 16.33 9.01
C GLU A 156 4.40 17.66 8.25
N ILE A 157 4.32 17.62 6.91
CA ILE A 157 4.07 18.82 6.12
C ILE A 157 2.65 19.32 6.41
N GLY A 158 2.52 20.61 6.73
CA GLY A 158 1.21 21.22 6.94
C GLY A 158 0.46 21.37 5.61
N TYR A 159 -0.82 21.00 5.59
CA TYR A 159 -1.70 21.24 4.45
C TYR A 159 -2.02 22.74 4.33
N GLU A 160 -1.76 23.35 3.17
CA GLU A 160 -1.99 24.77 2.91
C GLU A 160 -2.50 25.02 1.48
N TYR A 161 -3.80 25.07 1.27
CA TYR A 161 -4.35 25.42 -0.04
C TYR A 161 -4.21 26.93 -0.36
N PRO A 162 -3.97 27.33 -1.62
CA PRO A 162 -3.74 26.51 -2.82
C PRO A 162 -2.28 26.11 -3.03
N TRP A 163 -1.41 26.37 -2.06
CA TRP A 163 0.04 26.30 -2.22
C TRP A 163 0.60 24.89 -2.02
N PHE A 164 -0.08 24.07 -1.22
CA PHE A 164 0.33 22.72 -0.84
C PHE A 164 -0.89 21.89 -0.39
N ASP A 165 -1.56 21.23 -1.33
CA ASP A 165 -2.76 20.43 -1.09
C ASP A 165 -2.59 18.95 -1.43
N CYS A 166 -3.68 18.18 -1.50
CA CYS A 166 -3.65 16.73 -1.76
C CYS A 166 -2.87 16.33 -3.02
N GLY A 167 -2.87 17.19 -4.07
CA GLY A 167 -2.06 16.96 -5.26
C GLY A 167 -0.58 17.07 -4.95
N ASP A 168 -0.18 18.12 -4.23
CA ASP A 168 1.23 18.36 -3.86
C ASP A 168 1.77 17.26 -2.93
N PHE A 169 0.96 16.77 -1.99
CA PHE A 169 1.33 15.61 -1.18
C PHE A 169 1.55 14.35 -2.03
N SER A 170 0.69 14.12 -3.02
CA SER A 170 0.82 12.95 -3.90
C SER A 170 2.06 13.03 -4.80
N PHE A 171 2.36 14.22 -5.34
CA PHE A 171 3.60 14.48 -6.07
C PHE A 171 4.84 14.37 -5.18
N ALA A 172 4.79 14.89 -3.95
CA ALA A 172 5.89 14.78 -3.00
C ALA A 172 6.18 13.32 -2.65
N ALA A 173 5.15 12.51 -2.39
CA ALA A 173 5.27 11.07 -2.16
C ALA A 173 5.89 10.34 -3.36
N MET A 174 5.40 10.61 -4.58
CA MET A 174 5.98 10.05 -5.81
C MET A 174 7.45 10.44 -5.97
N GLY A 175 7.78 11.71 -5.71
CA GLY A 175 9.14 12.23 -5.75
C GLY A 175 10.09 11.50 -4.79
N VAL A 176 9.69 11.28 -3.53
CA VAL A 176 10.56 10.60 -2.55
C VAL A 176 10.75 9.11 -2.85
N TRP A 177 9.78 8.47 -3.50
CA TRP A 177 9.96 7.11 -4.05
C TRP A 177 10.97 7.10 -5.19
N HIS A 178 10.92 8.09 -6.08
CA HIS A 178 11.83 8.21 -7.22
C HIS A 178 13.28 8.55 -6.84
N LEU A 179 13.52 9.08 -5.63
CA LEU A 179 14.86 9.23 -5.08
C LEU A 179 15.51 7.88 -4.70
N ASN A 180 14.72 6.79 -4.59
CA ASN A 180 15.20 5.45 -4.33
C ASN A 180 15.02 4.56 -5.56
N ARG A 181 16.13 4.13 -6.17
CA ARG A 181 16.13 3.32 -7.40
C ARG A 181 15.30 2.03 -7.29
N ASP A 182 15.27 1.41 -6.11
CA ASP A 182 14.52 0.17 -5.90
C ASP A 182 13.01 0.40 -5.81
N LEU A 183 12.59 1.58 -5.33
CA LEU A 183 11.18 1.96 -5.25
C LEU A 183 10.69 2.59 -6.56
N ALA A 184 11.53 3.36 -7.26
CA ALA A 184 11.19 4.04 -8.51
C ALA A 184 10.72 3.09 -9.63
N ARG A 185 11.19 1.85 -9.62
CA ARG A 185 10.83 0.82 -10.62
C ARG A 185 9.55 0.05 -10.28
N GLN A 186 8.92 0.34 -9.14
CA GLN A 186 7.77 -0.40 -8.65
C GLN A 186 6.46 0.16 -9.20
N ALA A 187 5.42 -0.66 -9.22
CA ALA A 187 4.07 -0.32 -9.62
C ALA A 187 3.40 0.60 -8.59
N CYS A 188 3.88 1.83 -8.51
CA CYS A 188 3.41 2.89 -7.64
C CYS A 188 2.97 4.08 -8.49
N PHE A 189 1.83 4.68 -8.15
CA PHE A 189 1.13 5.60 -9.03
C PHE A 189 0.57 6.77 -8.22
N ILE A 190 0.32 7.89 -8.89
CA ILE A 190 -0.56 8.96 -8.43
C ILE A 190 -1.98 8.61 -8.91
N ALA A 191 -2.94 8.66 -8.00
CA ALA A 191 -4.34 8.37 -8.26
C ALA A 191 -5.23 9.56 -7.89
N TRP A 192 -6.16 9.90 -8.78
CA TRP A 192 -7.18 10.93 -8.54
C TRP A 192 -8.54 10.26 -8.53
N VAL A 193 -9.35 10.57 -7.52
CA VAL A 193 -10.62 9.88 -7.27
C VAL A 193 -11.74 10.87 -6.95
N TYR A 194 -12.98 10.44 -7.16
CA TYR A 194 -14.16 11.14 -6.65
C TYR A 194 -15.23 10.18 -6.15
N TRP A 195 -16.10 10.65 -5.26
CA TRP A 195 -17.25 9.88 -4.77
C TRP A 195 -18.39 10.82 -4.40
N GLU A 196 -19.60 10.26 -4.33
CA GLU A 196 -20.75 10.97 -3.80
C GLU A 196 -21.03 10.51 -2.36
N GLN A 197 -21.27 11.47 -1.48
CA GLN A 197 -21.71 11.23 -0.12
C GLN A 197 -22.72 12.29 0.30
N GLN A 198 -23.91 11.87 0.70
CA GLN A 198 -24.98 12.75 1.18
C GLN A 198 -25.36 13.85 0.15
N GLY A 199 -25.48 13.48 -1.14
CA GLY A 199 -25.88 14.39 -2.21
C GLY A 199 -24.79 15.37 -2.64
N LYS A 200 -23.55 15.13 -2.23
CA LYS A 200 -22.39 15.98 -2.53
C LYS A 200 -21.25 15.16 -3.10
N ILE A 201 -20.62 15.68 -4.14
CA ILE A 201 -19.48 15.05 -4.80
C ILE A 201 -18.20 15.57 -4.15
N TYR A 202 -17.36 14.64 -3.72
CA TYR A 202 -16.03 14.89 -3.18
C TYR A 202 -14.98 14.34 -4.12
N ALA A 203 -13.78 14.92 -4.10
CA ALA A 203 -12.65 14.41 -4.84
C ALA A 203 -11.34 14.59 -4.08
N HIS A 204 -10.36 13.76 -4.41
CA HIS A 204 -9.09 13.68 -3.71
C HIS A 204 -7.98 13.19 -4.62
N ALA A 205 -6.74 13.59 -4.33
CA ALA A 205 -5.54 13.03 -4.94
C ALA A 205 -4.73 12.33 -3.86
N LEU A 206 -4.26 11.12 -4.16
CA LEU A 206 -3.49 10.26 -3.28
C LEU A 206 -2.61 9.33 -4.11
N ASN A 207 -1.84 8.46 -3.48
CA ASN A 207 -1.03 7.49 -4.21
C ASN A 207 -1.70 6.12 -4.22
N ALA A 208 -1.32 5.30 -5.18
CA ALA A 208 -1.71 3.90 -5.27
C ALA A 208 -0.48 3.02 -5.47
N ALA A 209 -0.61 1.76 -5.09
CA ALA A 209 0.42 0.76 -5.24
C ALA A 209 -0.21 -0.58 -5.66
N PHE A 210 0.50 -1.33 -6.50
CA PHE A 210 0.09 -2.66 -6.94
C PHE A 210 1.07 -3.71 -6.45
N ASP A 211 0.67 -4.48 -5.44
CA ASP A 211 1.43 -5.64 -4.95
C ASP A 211 0.79 -6.95 -5.39
N THR A 212 0.12 -7.67 -4.50
CA THR A 212 -0.87 -8.71 -4.81
C THR A 212 -2.22 -8.10 -5.17
N ASP A 213 -2.54 -6.91 -4.64
CA ASP A 213 -3.78 -6.20 -4.95
C ASP A 213 -3.53 -4.70 -5.11
N PHE A 214 -4.53 -3.99 -5.66
CA PHE A 214 -4.47 -2.53 -5.79
C PHE A 214 -4.84 -1.86 -4.47
N LYS A 215 -3.92 -1.07 -3.92
CA LYS A 215 -4.07 -0.39 -2.64
C LYS A 215 -3.88 1.11 -2.79
N PHE A 216 -4.61 1.87 -1.98
CA PHE A 216 -4.39 3.29 -1.81
C PHE A 216 -3.43 3.57 -0.67
N ILE A 217 -2.61 4.60 -0.83
CA ILE A 217 -1.69 5.15 0.16
C ILE A 217 -2.03 6.63 0.31
N GLU A 218 -2.48 7.05 1.50
CA GLU A 218 -2.71 8.47 1.81
C GLU A 218 -1.38 9.11 2.25
N PRO A 219 -0.73 9.93 1.41
CA PRO A 219 0.58 10.51 1.74
C PRO A 219 0.56 11.44 2.96
N GLN A 220 -0.57 12.09 3.26
CA GLN A 220 -0.69 12.99 4.43
C GLN A 220 -0.73 12.23 5.78
N THR A 221 -1.03 10.93 5.77
CA THR A 221 -1.13 10.12 6.99
C THR A 221 -0.28 8.86 6.96
N ALA A 222 0.27 8.53 5.79
CA ALA A 222 0.95 7.28 5.49
C ALA A 222 0.07 6.04 5.80
N GLU A 223 -1.26 6.19 5.71
CA GLU A 223 -2.21 5.09 5.85
C GLU A 223 -2.41 4.35 4.53
N VAL A 224 -2.60 3.04 4.64
CA VAL A 224 -2.85 2.14 3.51
C VAL A 224 -4.23 1.54 3.67
N PHE A 225 -5.02 1.56 2.60
CA PHE A 225 -6.38 1.03 2.60
C PHE A 225 -6.79 0.52 1.22
N ALA A 226 -7.76 -0.39 1.19
CA ALA A 226 -8.36 -0.87 -0.05
C ALA A 226 -9.25 0.22 -0.69
N PRO A 227 -9.41 0.26 -2.03
CA PRO A 227 -10.32 1.19 -2.68
C PRO A 227 -11.76 1.08 -2.15
N PRO A 228 -12.34 2.18 -1.62
CA PRO A 228 -13.73 2.14 -1.18
C PRO A 228 -14.69 1.85 -2.35
N GLU A 229 -15.77 1.12 -2.07
CA GLU A 229 -16.72 0.66 -3.09
C GLU A 229 -17.46 1.79 -3.81
N ASN A 230 -17.57 2.97 -3.18
CA ASN A 230 -18.25 4.13 -3.75
C ASN A 230 -17.30 5.13 -4.42
N TRP A 231 -15.99 4.84 -4.49
CA TRP A 231 -15.01 5.72 -5.12
C TRP A 231 -14.91 5.45 -6.62
N ASN A 232 -14.72 6.50 -7.41
CA ASN A 232 -14.55 6.43 -8.85
C ASN A 232 -13.14 6.90 -9.18
N LEU A 233 -12.47 6.20 -10.09
CA LEU A 233 -11.11 6.53 -10.51
C LEU A 233 -11.16 7.51 -11.69
N ILE A 234 -10.49 8.65 -11.54
CA ILE A 234 -10.41 9.72 -12.55
C ILE A 234 -9.10 9.62 -13.34
N VAL A 235 -7.99 9.47 -12.62
CA VAL A 235 -6.65 9.42 -13.20
C VAL A 235 -5.83 8.39 -12.45
N LEU A 236 -5.05 7.63 -13.18
CA LEU A 236 -3.95 6.84 -12.65
C LEU A 236 -2.71 7.12 -13.50
N MET A 237 -1.65 7.64 -12.87
CA MET A 237 -0.43 8.02 -13.57
C MET A 237 0.82 7.52 -12.84
N GLY A 238 1.84 7.08 -13.57
CA GLY A 238 3.15 6.74 -13.01
C GLY A 238 4.10 6.10 -14.00
#